data_AF-A0A803M7C6-F1
#
_entry.id   AF-A0A803M7C6-F1
#
_cell.length_a   1.000
_cell.length_b   1.000
_cell.length_c   1.000
_cell.angle_alpha   90.00
_cell.angle_beta   90.00
_cell.angle_gamma   90.00
#
_symmetry.space_group_name_H-M   'P 1'
#
loop_
_entity.id
_entity.type
_entity.pdbx_description
1 polymer ?
#
loop_
_entity_poly.entity_id
_entity_poly.type
_entity_poly.pdbx_seq_one_letter_code
_entity_poly.pdbx_strand_id
1 'polypeptide(L)'
;MAREKDGKEEEKYVYRISTAKEWDDFQSNGHTFGADLDKSTACFHLSTLSQLGDGLIYELVEGTHWFPHFYGPSRSFAPLPLDAVTRAEKITFSNGKFTCSLLD
;
A
#
# COMPACT_ATOMS: atom_id res chain seq x y z
N MET A 1 14.51 -21.09 26.39
CA MET A 1 15.28 -19.94 25.89
C MET A 1 14.35 -19.15 24.99
N ALA A 2 13.80 -18.05 25.49
CA ALA A 2 12.98 -17.16 24.67
C ALA A 2 13.93 -16.36 23.77
N ARG A 3 13.71 -16.42 22.46
CA ARG A 3 14.49 -15.66 21.48
C ARG A 3 14.02 -14.21 21.58
N GLU A 4 14.92 -13.33 22.01
CA GLU A 4 14.70 -11.88 22.03
C GLU A 4 14.35 -11.44 20.61
N LYS A 5 13.21 -10.76 20.46
CA LYS A 5 12.88 -10.08 19.20
C LYS A 5 13.75 -8.82 19.16
N ASP A 6 14.68 -8.78 18.23
CA ASP A 6 15.40 -7.55 17.84
C ASP A 6 14.38 -6.41 17.69
N GLY A 7 14.70 -5.26 18.29
CA GLY A 7 13.88 -4.06 18.30
C GLY A 7 13.70 -3.45 16.91
N LYS A 8 12.92 -4.09 16.04
CA LYS A 8 12.30 -3.43 14.90
C LYS A 8 11.22 -2.51 15.44
N GLU A 9 11.33 -1.22 15.17
CA GLU A 9 10.21 -0.29 15.30
C GLU A 9 8.99 -0.92 14.62
N GLU A 10 7.86 -0.93 15.30
CA GLU A 10 6.62 -1.46 14.72
C GLU A 10 6.29 -0.64 13.46
N GLU A 11 6.24 -1.30 12.30
CA GLU A 11 5.77 -0.67 11.07
C GLU A 11 4.29 -0.30 11.26
N LYS A 12 4.07 0.96 11.66
CA LYS A 12 2.77 1.48 12.09
C LYS A 12 1.79 1.69 10.94
N TYR A 13 2.30 1.77 9.71
CA TYR A 13 1.52 2.08 8.52
C TYR A 13 1.84 1.12 7.38
N VAL A 14 0.82 0.88 6.56
CA VAL A 14 0.91 0.25 5.26
C VAL A 14 0.53 1.28 4.20
N TYR A 15 1.12 1.15 3.03
CA TYR A 15 1.06 2.13 1.96
C TYR A 15 0.42 1.50 0.73
N ARG A 16 -0.25 2.36 -0.06
CA ARG A 16 -0.78 2.02 -1.37
C ARG A 16 -0.40 3.12 -2.34
N ILE A 17 0.07 2.74 -3.52
CA ILE A 17 0.28 3.67 -4.64
C ILE A 17 -0.96 3.60 -5.52
N SER A 18 -1.44 4.74 -5.97
CA SER A 18 -2.60 4.84 -6.85
C SER A 18 -2.35 5.90 -7.90
N THR A 19 -2.98 5.73 -9.06
CA THR A 19 -3.04 6.78 -10.07
C THR A 19 -3.86 7.97 -9.54
N ALA A 20 -3.64 9.15 -10.12
CA ALA A 20 -4.42 10.34 -9.76
C ALA A 20 -5.93 10.12 -9.97
N LYS A 21 -6.31 9.43 -11.06
CA LYS A 21 -7.71 9.09 -11.33
C LYS A 21 -8.31 8.19 -10.24
N GLU A 22 -7.61 7.13 -9.84
CA GLU A 22 -8.09 6.24 -8.78
C GLU A 22 -8.25 6.98 -7.45
N TRP A 23 -7.35 7.93 -7.16
CA TRP A 23 -7.44 8.77 -5.96
C TRP A 23 -8.64 9.75 -6.02
N ASP A 24 -8.88 10.37 -7.16
CA ASP A 24 -10.04 11.26 -7.36
C ASP A 24 -11.36 10.48 -7.23
N ASP A 25 -11.45 9.32 -7.88
CA ASP A 25 -12.61 8.43 -7.79
C ASP A 25 -12.82 7.93 -6.34
N PHE A 26 -11.75 7.61 -5.62
CA PHE A 26 -11.81 7.20 -4.21
C PHE A 26 -12.35 8.32 -3.32
N GLN A 27 -11.85 9.55 -3.47
CA GLN A 27 -12.34 10.71 -2.73
C GLN A 27 -13.82 11.00 -3.03
N SER A 28 -14.24 10.91 -4.30
CA SER A 28 -15.62 11.16 -4.69
C SER A 28 -16.61 10.11 -4.16
N ASN A 29 -16.19 8.85 -4.06
CA ASN A 29 -17.05 7.73 -3.67
C ASN A 29 -16.98 7.41 -2.17
N GLY A 30 -15.98 7.94 -1.46
CA GLY A 30 -15.71 7.65 -0.04
C GLY A 30 -15.18 6.24 0.26
N HIS A 31 -15.04 5.41 -0.77
CA HIS A 31 -14.51 4.05 -0.70
C HIS A 31 -13.91 3.62 -2.05
N THR A 32 -13.05 2.61 -2.06
CA THR A 32 -12.49 2.04 -3.29
C THR A 32 -12.39 0.52 -3.21
N PHE A 33 -12.49 -0.17 -4.34
CA PHE A 33 -12.21 -1.60 -4.49
C PHE A 33 -10.78 -1.86 -5.00
N GLY A 34 -9.95 -0.83 -5.10
CA GLY A 34 -8.57 -0.99 -5.52
C GLY A 34 -8.40 -0.99 -7.04
N ALA A 35 -7.18 -1.33 -7.47
CA ALA A 35 -6.82 -1.47 -8.88
C ALA A 35 -7.40 -2.78 -9.46
N ASP A 36 -7.22 -3.02 -10.76
CA ASP A 36 -7.72 -4.26 -11.38
C ASP A 36 -7.07 -5.52 -10.80
N LEU A 37 -5.80 -5.42 -10.40
CA LEU A 37 -5.12 -6.49 -9.66
C LEU A 37 -5.82 -6.79 -8.32
N ASP A 38 -6.20 -5.76 -7.56
CA ASP A 38 -6.88 -5.93 -6.28
C ASP A 38 -8.26 -6.58 -6.45
N LYS A 39 -9.00 -6.17 -7.48
CA LYS A 39 -10.32 -6.74 -7.81
C LYS A 39 -10.22 -8.20 -8.25
N SER A 40 -9.24 -8.52 -9.10
CA SER A 40 -9.07 -9.87 -9.67
C SER A 40 -8.59 -10.91 -8.64
N THR A 41 -7.81 -10.47 -7.66
CA THR A 41 -7.30 -11.30 -6.55
C THR A 41 -8.21 -11.25 -5.31
N ALA A 42 -9.21 -10.36 -5.32
CA ALA A 42 -10.13 -10.10 -4.23
C ALA A 42 -9.42 -9.68 -2.92
N CYS A 43 -8.34 -8.90 -3.03
CA CYS A 43 -7.59 -8.37 -1.89
C CYS A 43 -6.85 -7.08 -2.24
N PHE A 44 -6.57 -6.24 -1.25
CA PHE A 44 -5.73 -5.05 -1.48
C PHE A 44 -4.26 -5.41 -1.35
N HIS A 45 -3.48 -5.08 -2.38
CA HIS A 45 -2.04 -5.12 -2.36
C HIS A 45 -1.51 -3.84 -1.73
N LEU A 46 -0.95 -3.97 -0.54
CA LEU A 46 -0.32 -2.89 0.18
C LEU A 46 1.19 -3.16 0.27
N SER A 47 1.95 -2.17 0.72
CA SER A 47 3.39 -2.30 0.97
C SER A 47 3.72 -1.73 2.34
N THR A 48 4.70 -2.31 3.03
CA THR A 48 5.28 -1.69 4.23
C THR A 48 6.34 -0.67 3.84
N LEU A 49 6.79 0.16 4.80
CA LEU A 49 7.83 1.16 4.53
C LEU A 49 9.13 0.51 4.06
N SER A 50 9.54 -0.61 4.68
CA SER A 50 10.75 -1.34 4.27
C SER A 50 10.66 -1.94 2.86
N GLN A 51 9.45 -2.26 2.38
CA GLN A 51 9.23 -2.73 1.00
C GLN A 51 9.26 -1.60 -0.03
N LEU A 52 8.97 -0.37 0.40
CA LEU A 52 9.10 0.82 -0.44
C LEU A 52 10.54 1.37 -0.47
N GLY A 53 11.38 0.98 0.50
CA GLY A 53 12.79 1.37 0.63
C GLY A 53 13.72 0.69 -0.38
N ASP A 54 14.73 1.45 -0.82
CA ASP A 54 15.78 1.21 -1.84
C ASP A 54 15.38 1.03 -3.31
N GLY A 55 14.12 0.81 -3.64
CA GLY A 55 13.75 0.68 -5.05
C GLY A 55 12.28 0.48 -5.23
N LEU A 56 11.57 1.56 -5.56
CA LEU A 56 10.21 1.48 -6.09
C LEU A 56 10.29 0.79 -7.48
N ILE A 57 10.43 -0.54 -7.46
CA ILE A 57 10.52 -1.40 -8.64
C ILE A 57 9.12 -1.96 -8.88
N TYR A 58 8.58 -1.64 -10.06
CA TYR A 58 7.33 -2.19 -10.54
C TYR A 58 7.62 -3.57 -11.11
N GLU A 59 7.16 -4.63 -10.45
CA GLU A 59 7.30 -6.00 -10.95
C GLU A 59 5.95 -6.72 -10.97
N LEU A 60 5.74 -7.56 -11.99
CA LEU A 60 4.64 -8.51 -12.03
C LEU A 60 5.08 -9.74 -11.21
N VAL A 61 4.51 -9.94 -10.02
CA VAL A 61 5.05 -10.92 -9.07
C VAL A 61 4.34 -12.27 -9.15
N GLU A 62 5.11 -13.29 -9.57
CA GLU A 62 4.97 -14.68 -9.14
C GLU A 62 6.09 -15.02 -8.12
N GLY A 63 5.77 -14.97 -6.82
CA GLY A 63 6.27 -16.01 -5.89
C GLY A 63 7.30 -15.72 -4.78
N THR A 64 7.90 -14.53 -4.62
CA THR A 64 9.01 -14.37 -3.62
C THR A 64 8.91 -13.22 -2.62
N HIS A 65 7.81 -12.47 -2.55
CA HIS A 65 7.68 -11.34 -1.63
C HIS A 65 6.42 -11.46 -0.77
N TRP A 66 6.57 -11.35 0.55
CA TRP A 66 5.44 -11.30 1.48
C TRP A 66 4.79 -9.92 1.38
N PHE A 67 3.69 -9.81 0.63
CA PHE A 67 2.92 -8.56 0.55
C PHE A 67 1.84 -8.51 1.63
N PRO A 68 1.70 -7.38 2.35
CA PRO A 68 0.57 -7.20 3.23
C PRO A 68 -0.71 -7.17 2.39
N HIS A 69 -1.55 -8.17 2.60
CA HIS A 69 -2.89 -8.23 2.04
C HIS A 69 -3.88 -7.74 3.09
N PHE A 70 -4.63 -6.70 2.75
CA PHE A 70 -5.74 -6.27 3.59
C PHE A 70 -7.02 -6.98 3.16
N TYR A 71 -7.50 -7.84 4.04
CA TYR A 71 -8.87 -8.36 4.02
C TYR A 71 -9.58 -7.74 5.22
N GLY A 72 -10.75 -7.14 5.01
CA GLY A 72 -11.49 -6.47 6.07
C GLY A 72 -11.83 -7.40 7.26
N PRO A 73 -12.52 -6.92 8.31
CA PRO A 73 -12.75 -7.69 9.55
C PRO A 73 -13.37 -9.09 9.37
N SER A 74 -14.19 -9.29 8.34
CA SER A 74 -14.82 -10.56 7.96
C SER A 74 -13.90 -11.52 7.20
N ARG A 75 -12.66 -11.10 6.87
CA ARG A 75 -11.77 -11.73 5.89
C ARG A 75 -12.39 -11.88 4.49
N SER A 76 -13.45 -11.12 4.22
CA SER A 76 -14.00 -10.97 2.88
C SER A 76 -13.39 -9.75 2.20
N PHE A 77 -13.36 -9.76 0.88
CA PHE A 77 -13.07 -8.56 0.10
C PHE A 77 -14.13 -7.51 0.39
N ALA A 78 -13.74 -6.45 1.09
CA ALA A 78 -14.58 -5.31 1.46
C ALA A 78 -13.85 -4.04 1.01
N PRO A 79 -14.56 -3.01 0.52
CA PRO A 79 -13.90 -1.83 -0.01
C PRO A 79 -13.10 -1.11 1.09
N LEU A 80 -11.95 -0.54 0.72
CA LEU A 80 -11.16 0.28 1.63
C LEU A 80 -11.89 1.61 1.83
N PRO A 81 -12.31 1.94 3.06
CA PRO A 81 -12.98 3.21 3.32
C PRO A 81 -11.97 4.36 3.35
N LEU A 82 -12.42 5.56 2.96
CA LEU A 82 -11.54 6.73 2.86
C LEU A 82 -10.98 7.16 4.22
N ASP A 83 -11.72 6.93 5.30
CA ASP A 83 -11.32 7.26 6.68
C ASP A 83 -10.17 6.38 7.22
N ALA A 84 -9.86 5.25 6.56
CA ALA A 84 -8.68 4.46 6.85
C ALA A 84 -7.38 5.12 6.37
N VAL A 85 -7.47 6.11 5.47
CA VAL A 85 -6.31 6.84 4.94
C VAL A 85 -5.92 7.95 5.91
N THR A 86 -4.77 7.77 6.58
CA THR A 86 -4.25 8.76 7.54
C THR A 86 -3.56 9.94 6.86
N ARG A 87 -2.87 9.70 5.74
CA ARG A 87 -2.18 10.71 4.91
C ARG A 87 -2.17 10.25 3.45
N ALA A 88 -2.17 11.21 2.53
CA ALA A 88 -1.97 10.99 1.10
C ALA A 88 -1.09 12.11 0.54
N GLU A 89 -0.16 11.75 -0.34
CA GLU A 89 0.73 12.71 -1.02
C GLU A 89 0.91 12.31 -2.48
N LYS A 90 0.95 13.32 -3.35
CA LYS A 90 1.23 13.11 -4.77
C LYS A 90 2.71 12.82 -4.95
N ILE A 91 3.02 11.64 -5.49
CA ILE A 91 4.39 11.28 -5.87
C ILE A 91 4.80 12.11 -7.09
N THR A 92 5.95 12.78 -7.00
CA THR A 92 6.50 13.57 -8.11
C THR A 92 7.67 12.84 -8.75
N PHE A 93 7.73 12.85 -10.08
CA PHE A 93 8.86 12.31 -10.83
C PHE A 93 9.75 13.45 -11.32
N SER A 94 11.00 13.46 -10.89
CA SER A 94 12.00 14.44 -11.32
C SER A 94 13.38 13.78 -11.39
N ASN A 95 14.19 14.14 -12.39
CA ASN A 95 15.55 13.62 -12.56
C ASN A 95 15.68 12.08 -12.50
N GLY A 96 14.70 11.34 -13.04
CA GLY A 96 14.72 9.88 -13.03
C GLY A 96 14.33 9.24 -11.70
N LYS A 97 13.94 10.03 -10.68
CA LYS A 97 13.60 9.58 -9.34
C LYS A 97 12.18 9.99 -8.96
N PHE A 98 11.46 9.07 -8.31
CA PHE A 98 10.22 9.38 -7.62
C PHE A 98 10.50 9.92 -6.22
N THR A 99 9.84 11.01 -5.85
CA THR A 99 9.97 11.66 -4.54
C THR A 99 8.61 11.83 -3.88
N CYS A 100 8.57 11.65 -2.56
CA CYS A 100 7.38 11.77 -1.72
C CYS A 100 7.84 11.93 -0.26
N SER A 101 7.35 12.95 0.45
CA SER A 101 7.73 13.22 1.85
C SER A 101 7.22 12.17 2.85
N LEU A 102 6.34 11.27 2.41
CA LEU A 102 5.91 10.10 3.20
C LEU A 102 6.98 8.99 3.24
N LEU A 103 8.01 9.08 2.40
CA LEU A 103 9.06 8.07 2.27
C LEU A 103 10.39 8.49 2.92
N ASP A 104 10.45 9.71 3.48
CA ASP A 104 11.64 10.30 4.12
C ASP A 104 11.74 9.99 5.62
#